data_AF-A0A6A7LL50-F1
#
_entry.id   AF-A0A6A7LL50-F1
#
_cell.length_a   1.000
_cell.length_b   1.000
_cell.length_c   1.000
_cell.angle_alpha   90.00
_cell.angle_beta   90.00
_cell.angle_gamma   90.00
#
_symmetry.space_group_name_H-M   'P 1'
#
loop_
_entity.id
_entity.type
_entity.pdbx_description
1 polymer ?
#
loop_
_entity_poly.entity_id
_entity_poly.type
_entity_poly.pdbx_seq_one_letter_code
_entity_poly.pdbx_strand_id
1 'polypeptide(L)'
;MANMQNSPTHVPRGLSSSGKAVFVIISATIVGVLVEAGIIRVSGFVGLRDLGLETTIFIALGILCVVSQLTILNYVRNKVGKSLLSHNHMHIGLINKVILAVQLGIISLLVIVLLEVSLAFSYHTILIKAIIISSFVTASTLTALLSWRFVIWVRSNKNRLILAYMLASLFIAASAISGTLYFLDQLSYRPDVIYPKTYGDFLTHTEIGNSSLVYFYTISSAIAFVLLWTGTVFLLRNYGKRLGRWKYWILMSVPLLYFLSQFQPAVLNFLLSYVSDDPMLFNLVYIIMVDASRPIGGILFGLAFILVARKLQSQEVKNYLALTGIGFLLLLISYEGQALITAPFPPLGLLSGSFFGLASYLIFIGLYSSAVSISQDSKLRASIRKSIASEVRFIGNIGEAEMDRTIVNKVFSTSKKFSNIMPEETGVSSSLSDEEIKEYIEEVLAETQQKKSQSGNS
;
A
#
# COMPACT_ATOMS: atom_id res chain seq x y z
N MET A 1 55.49 -11.41 8.99
CA MET A 1 55.41 -9.93 8.99
C MET A 1 54.79 -9.48 7.69
N ALA A 2 53.93 -8.46 7.77
CA ALA A 2 52.93 -8.07 6.78
C ALA A 2 53.50 -7.50 5.48
N ASN A 3 52.75 -7.62 4.38
CA ASN A 3 52.18 -6.43 3.75
C ASN A 3 50.98 -6.77 2.85
N MET A 4 49.83 -6.21 3.24
CA MET A 4 48.61 -6.10 2.45
C MET A 4 48.80 -5.03 1.37
N GLN A 5 48.31 -5.28 0.16
CA GLN A 5 48.03 -4.19 -0.78
C GLN A 5 46.76 -4.49 -1.60
N ASN A 6 45.67 -3.88 -1.11
CA ASN A 6 44.57 -3.25 -1.84
C ASN A 6 43.88 -4.04 -2.98
N SER A 7 42.88 -4.84 -2.61
CA SER A 7 41.73 -5.11 -3.48
C SER A 7 40.78 -3.90 -3.50
N PRO A 8 40.34 -3.40 -4.66
CA PRO A 8 39.45 -2.24 -4.73
C PRO A 8 38.09 -2.59 -4.12
N THR A 9 37.65 -1.74 -3.22
CA THR A 9 36.32 -1.77 -2.60
C THR A 9 35.26 -1.67 -3.69
N HIS A 10 34.58 -2.79 -3.97
CA HIS A 10 33.37 -2.79 -4.77
C HIS A 10 32.29 -1.96 -4.06
N VAL A 11 32.14 -0.71 -4.49
CA VAL A 11 30.97 0.12 -4.20
C VAL A 11 29.74 -0.63 -4.75
N PRO A 12 28.71 -0.93 -3.93
CA PRO A 12 27.55 -1.66 -4.41
C PRO A 12 26.78 -0.77 -5.39
N ARG A 13 26.77 -1.20 -6.67
CA ARG A 13 26.06 -0.52 -7.76
C ARG A 13 24.59 -0.32 -7.37
N GLY A 14 24.19 0.95 -7.30
CA GLY A 14 22.81 1.37 -7.13
C GLY A 14 21.90 0.85 -8.24
N LEU A 15 20.59 0.98 -8.00
CA LEU A 15 19.48 0.67 -8.92
C LEU A 15 19.90 0.72 -10.40
N SER A 16 19.61 -0.34 -11.16
CA SER A 16 19.67 -0.38 -12.63
C SER A 16 19.10 0.92 -13.23
N SER A 17 19.65 1.41 -14.35
CA SER A 17 19.24 2.68 -14.99
C SER A 17 17.72 2.82 -15.15
N SER A 18 17.03 1.72 -15.48
CA SER A 18 15.56 1.65 -15.53
C SER A 18 14.89 1.85 -14.16
N GLY A 19 15.45 1.32 -13.08
CA GLY A 19 14.93 1.51 -11.72
C GLY A 19 15.07 2.95 -11.23
N LYS A 20 16.15 3.65 -11.60
CA LYS A 20 16.33 5.08 -11.25
C LYS A 20 15.28 5.95 -11.92
N ALA A 21 15.01 5.73 -13.21
CA ALA A 21 13.96 6.44 -13.93
C ALA A 21 12.57 6.22 -13.33
N VAL A 22 12.24 4.97 -12.98
CA VAL A 22 10.97 4.63 -12.30
C VAL A 22 10.84 5.36 -10.97
N PHE A 23 11.92 5.39 -10.17
CA PHE A 23 11.92 6.12 -8.90
C PHE A 23 11.68 7.62 -9.08
N VAL A 24 12.34 8.25 -10.05
CA VAL A 24 12.16 9.68 -10.36
C VAL A 24 10.72 9.98 -10.80
N ILE A 25 10.14 9.17 -11.68
CA ILE A 25 8.75 9.35 -12.16
C ILE A 25 7.77 9.21 -10.99
N ILE A 26 7.96 8.22 -10.13
CA ILE A 26 7.14 8.03 -8.93
C ILE A 26 7.27 9.22 -7.98
N SER A 27 8.50 9.68 -7.70
CA SER A 27 8.75 10.88 -6.89
C SER A 27 8.07 12.12 -7.46
N ALA A 28 8.14 12.34 -8.77
CA ALA A 28 7.45 13.44 -9.43
C ALA A 28 5.92 13.30 -9.31
N THR A 29 5.38 12.09 -9.44
CA THR A 29 3.94 11.80 -9.29
C THR A 29 3.47 12.13 -7.88
N ILE A 30 4.25 11.75 -6.87
CA ILE A 30 3.96 12.04 -5.46
C ILE A 30 3.86 13.55 -5.24
N VAL A 31 4.86 14.30 -5.70
CA VAL A 31 4.82 15.76 -5.59
C VAL A 31 3.62 16.33 -6.34
N GLY A 32 3.33 15.82 -7.54
CA GLY A 32 2.19 16.25 -8.34
C GLY A 32 0.85 16.03 -7.64
N VAL A 33 0.65 14.87 -7.01
CA VAL A 33 -0.57 14.57 -6.25
C VAL A 33 -0.66 15.44 -4.98
N LEU A 34 0.45 15.77 -4.32
CA LEU A 34 0.44 16.71 -3.20
C LEU A 34 0.07 18.13 -3.64
N VAL A 35 0.51 18.54 -4.83
CA VAL A 35 0.12 19.82 -5.42
C VAL A 35 -1.38 19.83 -5.72
N GLU A 36 -1.93 18.76 -6.30
CA GLU A 36 -3.37 18.62 -6.54
C GLU A 36 -4.20 18.82 -5.25
N ALA A 37 -3.82 18.12 -4.17
CA ALA A 37 -4.44 18.25 -2.85
C ALA A 37 -4.41 19.69 -2.33
N GLY A 38 -3.22 20.33 -2.41
CA GLY A 38 -3.01 21.69 -1.95
C GLY A 38 -3.85 22.72 -2.71
N ILE A 39 -4.02 22.55 -4.03
CA ILE A 39 -4.82 23.47 -4.85
C ILE A 39 -6.26 23.53 -4.33
N ILE A 40 -6.91 22.39 -4.09
CA ILE A 40 -8.32 22.31 -3.66
C ILE A 40 -8.56 23.12 -2.39
N ARG A 41 -7.64 23.02 -1.44
CA ARG A 41 -7.82 23.66 -0.15
C ARG A 41 -7.48 25.14 -0.19
N VAL A 42 -6.43 25.53 -0.92
CA VAL A 42 -6.05 26.95 -1.03
C VAL A 42 -7.04 27.73 -1.89
N SER A 43 -7.53 27.14 -2.98
CA SER A 43 -8.46 27.78 -3.92
C SER A 43 -9.83 28.06 -3.31
N GLY A 44 -10.22 27.32 -2.26
CA GLY A 44 -11.41 27.60 -1.46
C GLY A 44 -11.38 28.94 -0.71
N PHE A 45 -10.20 29.55 -0.54
CA PHE A 45 -10.00 30.75 0.28
C PHE A 45 -9.47 31.96 -0.49
N VAL A 46 -8.95 31.77 -1.70
CA VAL A 46 -8.49 32.86 -2.57
C VAL A 46 -9.63 33.23 -3.54
N GLY A 47 -10.20 34.43 -3.39
CA GLY A 47 -11.34 34.89 -4.20
C GLY A 47 -11.06 35.12 -5.69
N LEU A 48 -9.81 34.99 -6.14
CA LEU A 48 -9.40 35.15 -7.53
C LEU A 48 -8.94 33.80 -8.08
N ARG A 49 -9.77 33.23 -8.95
CA ARG A 49 -9.54 31.94 -9.58
C ARG A 49 -9.07 32.13 -11.02
N ASP A 50 -7.85 31.69 -11.33
CA ASP A 50 -7.40 31.56 -12.72
C ASP A 50 -7.73 30.15 -13.23
N LEU A 51 -8.91 30.03 -13.82
CA LEU A 51 -9.42 28.77 -14.35
C LEU A 51 -8.50 28.18 -15.44
N GLY A 52 -7.87 29.03 -16.25
CA GLY A 52 -6.98 28.58 -17.31
C GLY A 52 -5.70 27.94 -16.75
N LEU A 53 -5.12 28.56 -15.73
CA LEU A 53 -3.95 28.03 -15.03
C LEU A 53 -4.26 26.73 -14.30
N GLU A 54 -5.38 26.66 -13.56
CA GLU A 54 -5.79 25.44 -12.83
C GLU A 54 -6.07 24.27 -13.77
N THR A 55 -6.79 24.50 -14.87
CA THR A 55 -7.05 23.47 -15.89
C THR A 55 -5.75 23.01 -16.55
N THR A 56 -4.82 23.92 -16.84
CA THR A 56 -3.51 23.57 -17.41
C THR A 56 -2.68 22.71 -16.46
N ILE A 57 -2.64 23.08 -15.17
CA ILE A 57 -1.95 22.29 -14.14
C ILE A 57 -2.60 20.91 -14.01
N PHE A 58 -3.92 20.84 -13.95
CA PHE A 58 -4.65 19.57 -13.87
C PHE A 58 -4.34 18.65 -15.06
N ILE A 59 -4.34 19.17 -16.28
CA ILE A 59 -4.00 18.39 -17.49
C ILE A 59 -2.55 17.89 -17.43
N ALA A 60 -1.59 18.75 -17.05
CA ALA A 60 -0.19 18.38 -16.93
C ALA A 60 0.02 17.28 -15.87
N LEU A 61 -0.63 17.41 -14.71
CA LEU A 61 -0.63 16.39 -13.66
C LEU A 61 -1.32 15.10 -14.13
N GLY A 62 -2.43 15.21 -14.86
CA GLY A 62 -3.13 14.07 -15.44
C GLY A 62 -2.25 13.25 -16.38
N ILE A 63 -1.53 13.91 -17.29
CA ILE A 63 -0.56 13.25 -18.18
C ILE A 63 0.55 12.57 -17.37
N LEU A 64 1.10 13.25 -16.36
CA LEU A 64 2.10 12.68 -15.46
C LEU A 64 1.58 11.41 -14.75
N CYS A 65 0.34 11.45 -14.26
CA CYS A 65 -0.30 10.33 -13.60
C CYS A 65 -0.51 9.14 -14.55
N VAL A 66 -0.96 9.37 -15.79
CA VAL A 66 -1.08 8.31 -16.82
C VAL A 66 0.28 7.66 -17.09
N VAL A 67 1.30 8.47 -17.35
CA VAL A 67 2.67 7.99 -17.63
C VAL A 67 3.21 7.21 -16.43
N SER A 68 2.95 7.68 -15.22
CA SER A 68 3.37 7.02 -13.98
C SER A 68 2.71 5.66 -13.79
N GLN A 69 1.40 5.55 -13.96
CA GLN A 69 0.68 4.28 -13.85
C GLN A 69 1.18 3.25 -14.87
N LEU A 70 1.37 3.66 -16.14
CA LEU A 70 1.95 2.79 -17.17
C LEU A 70 3.38 2.34 -16.83
N THR A 71 4.19 3.27 -16.32
CA THR A 71 5.57 2.99 -15.89
C THR A 71 5.60 1.99 -14.74
N ILE A 72 4.75 2.16 -13.74
CA ILE A 72 4.61 1.25 -12.59
C ILE A 72 4.17 -0.13 -13.07
N LEU A 73 3.13 -0.23 -13.92
CA LEU A 73 2.65 -1.50 -14.46
C LEU A 73 3.76 -2.25 -15.22
N ASN A 74 4.51 -1.54 -16.08
CA ASN A 74 5.64 -2.14 -16.80
C ASN A 74 6.76 -2.56 -15.85
N TYR A 75 7.05 -1.78 -14.81
CA TYR A 75 8.04 -2.12 -13.79
C TYR A 75 7.67 -3.41 -13.05
N VAL A 76 6.41 -3.54 -12.61
CA VAL A 76 5.91 -4.77 -11.97
C VAL A 76 5.98 -5.96 -12.95
N ARG A 77 5.54 -5.79 -14.19
CA ARG A 77 5.62 -6.85 -15.22
C ARG A 77 7.04 -7.36 -15.42
N ASN A 78 8.02 -6.45 -15.46
CA ASN A 78 9.42 -6.81 -15.69
C ASN A 78 10.08 -7.45 -14.46
N LYS A 79 9.72 -7.01 -13.24
CA LYS A 79 10.36 -7.48 -12.00
C LYS A 79 9.68 -8.71 -11.40
N VAL A 80 8.35 -8.75 -11.39
CA VAL A 80 7.56 -9.86 -10.86
C VAL A 80 7.26 -10.88 -11.95
N GLY A 81 6.81 -10.42 -13.12
CA GLY A 81 6.38 -11.29 -14.21
C GLY A 81 7.47 -12.23 -14.71
N LYS A 82 8.72 -11.77 -14.85
CA LYS A 82 9.82 -12.62 -15.35
C LYS A 82 10.33 -13.67 -14.34
N SER A 83 10.30 -13.38 -13.04
CA SER A 83 10.84 -14.27 -12.00
C SER A 83 9.81 -15.28 -11.48
N LEU A 84 8.55 -14.85 -11.29
CA LEU A 84 7.49 -15.68 -10.69
C LEU A 84 6.64 -16.49 -11.68
N LEU A 85 6.46 -16.04 -12.94
CA LEU A 85 5.73 -16.83 -13.95
C LEU A 85 6.52 -18.07 -14.38
N SER A 86 7.84 -18.10 -14.19
CA SER A 86 8.68 -19.27 -14.45
C SER A 86 8.41 -20.45 -13.49
N HIS A 87 7.82 -20.21 -12.31
CA HIS A 87 7.67 -21.21 -11.25
C HIS A 87 6.22 -21.71 -11.07
N ASN A 88 5.37 -21.54 -12.10
CA ASN A 88 4.02 -22.13 -12.19
C ASN A 88 3.05 -21.77 -11.06
N HIS A 89 3.12 -20.55 -10.52
CA HIS A 89 2.12 -20.03 -9.58
C HIS A 89 0.91 -19.42 -10.33
N MET A 90 0.05 -20.27 -10.89
CA MET A 90 -1.08 -19.90 -11.75
C MET A 90 -1.96 -18.78 -11.16
N HIS A 91 -2.15 -18.76 -9.84
CA HIS A 91 -2.98 -17.78 -9.14
C HIS A 91 -2.39 -16.35 -9.17
N ILE A 92 -1.06 -16.20 -9.08
CA ILE A 92 -0.40 -14.89 -9.15
C ILE A 92 -0.46 -14.34 -10.57
N GLY A 93 -0.27 -15.21 -11.57
CA GLY A 93 -0.39 -14.86 -12.98
C GLY A 93 -1.79 -14.32 -13.31
N LEU A 94 -2.83 -14.93 -12.75
CA LEU A 94 -4.22 -14.47 -12.92
C LEU A 94 -4.44 -13.10 -12.27
N ILE A 95 -4.04 -12.93 -11.00
CA ILE A 95 -4.18 -11.64 -10.29
C ILE A 95 -3.49 -10.52 -11.08
N ASN A 96 -2.25 -10.73 -11.54
CA ASN A 96 -1.51 -9.73 -12.30
C ASN A 96 -2.21 -9.34 -13.61
N LYS A 97 -2.81 -10.31 -14.33
CA LYS A 97 -3.57 -10.05 -15.56
C LYS A 97 -4.84 -9.25 -15.29
N VAL A 98 -5.60 -9.62 -14.26
CA VAL A 98 -6.84 -8.92 -13.87
C VAL A 98 -6.52 -7.48 -13.47
N ILE A 99 -5.52 -7.27 -12.62
CA ILE A 99 -5.13 -5.91 -12.19
C ILE A 99 -4.60 -5.08 -13.35
N LEU A 100 -3.85 -5.68 -14.29
CA LEU A 100 -3.43 -4.99 -15.52
C LEU A 100 -4.65 -4.48 -16.29
N ALA A 101 -5.67 -5.33 -16.51
CA ALA A 101 -6.87 -4.96 -17.23
C ALA A 101 -7.65 -3.84 -16.52
N VAL A 102 -7.85 -3.97 -15.20
CA VAL A 102 -8.54 -2.93 -14.39
C VAL A 102 -7.79 -1.61 -14.45
N GLN A 103 -6.46 -1.61 -14.29
CA GLN A 103 -5.68 -0.38 -14.30
C GLN A 103 -5.66 0.28 -15.69
N LEU A 104 -5.61 -0.50 -16.78
CA LEU A 104 -5.75 0.05 -18.13
C LEU A 104 -7.15 0.65 -18.36
N GLY A 105 -8.18 0.06 -17.77
CA GLY A 105 -9.53 0.64 -17.74
C GLY A 105 -9.57 1.98 -17.01
N ILE A 106 -8.98 2.06 -15.81
CA ILE A 106 -8.86 3.32 -15.04
C ILE A 106 -8.10 4.38 -15.84
N ILE A 107 -6.98 4.02 -16.48
CA ILE A 107 -6.21 4.94 -17.34
C ILE A 107 -7.06 5.46 -18.49
N SER A 108 -7.82 4.57 -19.15
CA SER A 108 -8.69 4.95 -20.27
C SER A 108 -9.78 5.92 -19.83
N LEU A 109 -10.43 5.65 -18.69
CA LEU A 109 -11.43 6.57 -18.10
C LEU A 109 -10.81 7.91 -17.72
N LEU A 110 -9.61 7.91 -17.14
CA LEU A 110 -8.90 9.14 -16.76
C LEU A 110 -8.54 9.96 -18.00
N VAL A 111 -8.09 9.34 -19.09
CA VAL A 111 -7.84 10.01 -20.37
C VAL A 111 -9.13 10.64 -20.92
N ILE A 112 -10.27 9.95 -20.83
CA ILE A 112 -11.56 10.52 -21.24
C ILE A 112 -11.89 11.76 -20.40
N VAL A 113 -11.73 11.71 -19.07
CA VAL A 113 -11.95 12.89 -18.21
C VAL A 113 -11.02 14.05 -18.58
N LEU A 114 -9.74 13.78 -18.89
CA LEU A 114 -8.81 14.82 -19.35
C LEU A 114 -9.25 15.45 -20.67
N LEU A 115 -9.80 14.66 -21.59
CA LEU A 115 -10.37 15.16 -22.84
C LEU A 115 -11.63 15.99 -22.60
N GLU A 116 -12.54 15.56 -21.72
CA GLU A 116 -13.73 16.34 -21.37
C GLU A 116 -13.37 17.70 -20.76
N VAL A 117 -12.45 17.71 -19.80
CA VAL A 117 -11.99 18.94 -19.14
C VAL A 117 -11.30 19.90 -20.11
N SER A 118 -10.52 19.38 -21.07
CA SER A 118 -9.75 20.20 -22.01
C SER A 118 -10.56 20.70 -23.21
N LEU A 119 -11.49 19.89 -23.73
CA LEU A 119 -12.25 20.20 -24.95
C LEU A 119 -13.64 20.74 -24.65
N ALA A 120 -14.35 20.14 -23.69
CA ALA A 120 -15.74 20.48 -23.38
C ALA A 120 -15.85 21.48 -22.22
N PHE A 121 -14.77 21.76 -21.50
CA PHE A 121 -14.77 22.55 -20.26
C PHE A 121 -15.85 22.08 -19.27
N SER A 122 -16.08 20.77 -19.22
CA SER A 122 -17.01 20.12 -18.30
C SER A 122 -16.53 18.70 -18.05
N TYR A 123 -17.12 18.00 -17.09
CA TYR A 123 -16.93 16.55 -16.99
C TYR A 123 -18.18 15.85 -16.47
N HIS A 124 -18.33 14.58 -16.83
CA HIS A 124 -19.44 13.75 -16.36
C HIS A 124 -19.11 13.08 -15.03
N THR A 125 -20.01 13.21 -14.06
CA THR A 125 -19.87 12.64 -12.72
C THR A 125 -19.84 11.10 -12.75
N ILE A 126 -20.45 10.48 -13.77
CA ILE A 126 -20.42 9.02 -13.97
C ILE A 126 -18.99 8.48 -14.16
N LEU A 127 -18.11 9.23 -14.83
CA LEU A 127 -16.72 8.83 -15.05
C LEU A 127 -15.92 8.83 -13.74
N ILE A 128 -16.14 9.84 -12.91
CA ILE A 128 -15.57 9.91 -11.56
C ILE A 128 -16.04 8.73 -10.71
N LYS A 129 -17.35 8.48 -10.68
CA LYS A 129 -17.94 7.33 -9.96
C LYS A 129 -17.30 6.01 -10.42
N ALA A 130 -17.14 5.81 -11.74
CA ALA A 130 -16.53 4.61 -12.30
C ALA A 130 -15.06 4.43 -11.91
N ILE A 131 -14.26 5.50 -11.93
CA ILE A 131 -12.85 5.48 -11.50
C ILE A 131 -12.75 5.15 -10.00
N ILE A 132 -13.56 5.80 -9.15
CA ILE A 132 -13.58 5.57 -7.70
C ILE A 132 -13.94 4.11 -7.42
N ILE A 133 -15.04 3.61 -7.98
CA ILE A 133 -15.46 2.21 -7.79
C ILE A 133 -14.35 1.26 -8.20
N SER A 134 -13.82 1.42 -9.41
CA SER A 134 -12.77 0.52 -9.94
C SER A 134 -11.52 0.52 -9.06
N SER A 135 -11.06 1.70 -8.64
CA SER A 135 -9.85 1.85 -7.82
C SER A 135 -10.04 1.35 -6.38
N PHE A 136 -11.13 1.77 -5.72
CA PHE A 136 -11.35 1.46 -4.30
C PHE A 136 -11.83 0.02 -4.06
N VAL A 137 -12.62 -0.56 -4.96
CA VAL A 137 -12.95 -2.00 -4.90
C VAL A 137 -11.71 -2.84 -5.13
N THR A 138 -10.84 -2.43 -6.06
CA THR A 138 -9.55 -3.10 -6.25
C THR A 138 -8.67 -3.00 -4.99
N ALA A 139 -8.64 -1.83 -4.35
CA ALA A 139 -7.91 -1.66 -3.10
C ALA A 139 -8.47 -2.58 -2.00
N SER A 140 -9.78 -2.57 -1.77
CA SER A 140 -10.42 -3.35 -0.72
C SER A 140 -10.22 -4.85 -0.90
N THR A 141 -10.39 -5.36 -2.13
CA THR A 141 -10.18 -6.78 -2.44
C THR A 141 -8.74 -7.20 -2.20
N LEU A 142 -7.75 -6.42 -2.65
CA LEU A 142 -6.35 -6.75 -2.49
C LEU A 142 -5.87 -6.66 -1.04
N THR A 143 -6.33 -5.68 -0.27
CA THR A 143 -5.98 -5.57 1.15
C THR A 143 -6.70 -6.61 2.00
N ALA A 144 -7.93 -7.02 1.62
CA ALA A 144 -8.60 -8.16 2.23
C ALA A 144 -7.85 -9.48 1.96
N LEU A 145 -7.42 -9.71 0.71
CA LEU A 145 -6.57 -10.85 0.35
C LEU A 145 -5.24 -10.82 1.10
N LEU A 146 -4.64 -9.64 1.28
CA LEU A 146 -3.42 -9.49 2.08
C LEU A 146 -3.66 -9.83 3.55
N SER A 147 -4.76 -9.36 4.14
CA SER A 147 -5.14 -9.68 5.52
C SER A 147 -5.33 -11.19 5.70
N TRP A 148 -6.02 -11.84 4.76
CA TRP A 148 -6.16 -13.29 4.72
C TRP A 148 -4.82 -14.03 4.67
N ARG A 149 -3.86 -13.54 3.87
CA ARG A 149 -2.50 -14.10 3.85
C ARG A 149 -1.81 -13.95 5.20
N PHE A 150 -1.94 -12.80 5.86
CA PHE A 150 -1.41 -12.61 7.21
C PHE A 150 -2.06 -13.55 8.23
N VAL A 151 -3.37 -13.80 8.18
CA VAL A 151 -4.04 -14.79 9.05
C VAL A 151 -3.37 -16.16 8.96
N ILE A 152 -3.08 -16.60 7.73
CA ILE A 152 -2.45 -17.89 7.49
C ILE A 152 -1.02 -17.90 8.04
N TRP A 153 -0.25 -16.83 7.84
CA TRP A 153 1.11 -16.72 8.37
C TRP A 153 1.16 -16.63 9.90
N VAL A 154 0.18 -15.98 10.54
CA VAL A 154 0.07 -15.91 12.01
C VAL A 154 -0.16 -17.29 12.63
N ARG A 155 -0.92 -18.17 11.95
CA ARG A 155 -1.15 -19.54 12.44
C ARG A 155 0.15 -20.34 12.54
N SER A 156 1.02 -20.23 11.53
CA SER A 156 2.33 -20.90 11.53
C SER A 156 3.37 -20.20 12.42
N ASN A 157 3.33 -18.87 12.52
CA ASN A 157 4.31 -18.09 13.29
C ASN A 157 3.64 -16.96 14.07
N LYS A 158 3.45 -17.17 15.38
CA LYS A 158 2.83 -16.20 16.30
C LYS A 158 3.76 -15.00 16.52
N ASN A 159 3.75 -14.02 15.61
CA ASN A 159 4.52 -12.80 15.71
C ASN A 159 3.59 -11.57 15.78
N ARG A 160 3.76 -10.75 16.83
CA ARG A 160 2.99 -9.51 17.06
C ARG A 160 3.05 -8.54 15.88
N LEU A 161 4.15 -8.54 15.14
CA LEU A 161 4.32 -7.69 13.96
C LEU A 161 3.43 -8.13 12.79
N ILE A 162 3.31 -9.45 12.58
CA ILE A 162 2.42 -10.01 11.55
C ILE A 162 0.96 -9.68 11.92
N LEU A 163 0.61 -9.77 13.21
CA LEU A 163 -0.73 -9.39 13.71
C LEU A 163 -1.04 -7.89 13.48
N ALA A 164 -0.08 -7.00 13.70
CA ALA A 164 -0.28 -5.57 13.47
C ALA A 164 -0.57 -5.27 11.99
N TYR A 165 0.20 -5.85 11.06
CA TYR A 165 -0.05 -5.68 9.62
C TYR A 165 -1.31 -6.41 9.13
N MET A 166 -1.68 -7.54 9.75
CA MET A 166 -2.95 -8.23 9.51
C MET A 166 -4.14 -7.31 9.82
N LEU A 167 -4.13 -6.70 11.01
CA LEU A 167 -5.23 -5.84 11.45
C LEU A 167 -5.22 -4.51 10.67
N ALA A 168 -4.03 -3.96 10.39
CA ALA A 168 -3.92 -2.77 9.54
C ALA A 168 -4.55 -3.00 8.16
N SER A 169 -4.20 -4.09 7.47
CA SER A 169 -4.76 -4.42 6.14
C SER A 169 -6.27 -4.67 6.16
N LEU A 170 -6.80 -5.24 7.25
CA LEU A 170 -8.23 -5.40 7.46
C LEU A 170 -8.94 -4.03 7.57
N PHE A 171 -8.41 -3.12 8.39
CA PHE A 171 -9.00 -1.78 8.54
C PHE A 171 -8.82 -0.91 7.29
N ILE A 172 -7.75 -1.11 6.51
CA ILE A 172 -7.63 -0.49 5.18
C ILE A 172 -8.75 -0.99 4.27
N ALA A 173 -9.02 -2.30 4.23
CA ALA A 173 -10.13 -2.85 3.44
C ALA A 173 -11.49 -2.28 3.87
N ALA A 174 -11.75 -2.22 5.18
CA ALA A 174 -12.97 -1.61 5.73
C ALA A 174 -13.10 -0.12 5.38
N SER A 175 -11.99 0.63 5.45
CA SER A 175 -11.95 2.04 5.05
C SER A 175 -12.19 2.25 3.56
N ALA A 176 -11.68 1.36 2.70
CA ALA A 176 -11.89 1.42 1.26
C ALA A 176 -13.35 1.13 0.89
N ILE A 177 -13.99 0.15 1.54
CA ILE A 177 -15.41 -0.18 1.35
C ILE A 177 -16.30 0.98 1.80
N SER A 178 -16.13 1.44 3.05
CA SER A 178 -16.90 2.55 3.59
C SER A 178 -16.67 3.85 2.83
N GLY A 179 -15.43 4.12 2.41
CA GLY A 179 -15.08 5.25 1.56
C GLY A 179 -15.77 5.21 0.21
N THR A 180 -15.83 4.04 -0.44
CA THR A 180 -16.56 3.88 -1.71
C THR A 180 -18.04 4.23 -1.54
N LEU A 181 -18.70 3.66 -0.53
CA LEU A 181 -20.12 3.92 -0.26
C LEU A 181 -20.36 5.39 0.07
N TYR A 182 -19.51 5.97 0.92
CA TYR A 182 -19.59 7.37 1.29
C TYR A 182 -19.42 8.30 0.08
N PHE A 183 -18.40 8.09 -0.75
CA PHE A 183 -18.17 8.95 -1.91
C PHE A 183 -19.31 8.85 -2.91
N LEU A 184 -19.82 7.65 -3.19
CA LEU A 184 -20.96 7.48 -4.09
C LEU A 184 -22.24 8.15 -3.58
N ASP A 185 -22.51 8.07 -2.28
CA ASP A 185 -23.60 8.79 -1.63
C ASP A 185 -23.46 10.30 -1.84
N GLN A 186 -22.29 10.88 -1.52
CA GLN A 186 -22.06 12.32 -1.70
C GLN A 186 -22.10 12.78 -3.16
N LEU A 187 -21.56 11.98 -4.08
CA LEU A 187 -21.60 12.23 -5.52
C LEU A 187 -23.01 12.05 -6.13
N SER A 188 -23.99 11.54 -5.37
CA SER A 188 -25.40 11.44 -5.83
C SER A 188 -26.18 12.74 -5.64
N TYR A 189 -25.71 13.64 -4.75
CA TYR A 189 -26.24 14.99 -4.61
C TYR A 189 -25.62 15.99 -5.61
N ARG A 190 -24.76 15.52 -6.51
CA ARG A 190 -24.10 16.33 -7.53
C ARG A 190 -24.80 16.20 -8.88
N PRO A 191 -24.80 17.27 -9.70
CA PRO A 191 -25.35 17.17 -11.06
C PRO A 191 -24.58 16.14 -11.88
N ASP A 192 -25.23 15.58 -12.89
CA ASP A 192 -24.63 14.57 -13.78
C ASP A 192 -23.44 15.11 -14.58
N VAL A 193 -23.46 16.42 -14.85
CA VAL A 193 -22.40 17.16 -15.54
C VAL A 193 -21.97 18.35 -14.69
N ILE A 194 -20.66 18.49 -14.50
CA ILE A 194 -20.07 19.58 -13.72
C ILE A 194 -19.37 20.55 -14.65
N TYR A 195 -19.71 21.83 -14.49
CA TYR A 195 -19.16 22.98 -15.22
C TYR A 195 -18.28 23.82 -14.29
N PRO A 196 -17.43 24.72 -14.82
CA PRO A 196 -16.64 25.63 -14.04
C PRO A 196 -17.53 26.55 -13.21
N LYS A 197 -17.28 26.64 -11.91
CA LYS A 197 -17.96 27.57 -10.98
C LYS A 197 -16.94 28.29 -10.08
N THR A 198 -17.36 29.37 -9.44
CA THR A 198 -16.53 30.10 -8.47
C THR A 198 -16.48 29.34 -7.15
N TYR A 199 -15.29 29.23 -6.52
CA TYR A 199 -15.07 28.43 -5.29
C TYR A 199 -16.00 28.82 -4.11
N GLY A 200 -16.44 30.08 -4.03
CA GLY A 200 -17.40 30.55 -3.01
C GLY A 200 -18.76 29.83 -3.04
N ASP A 201 -19.19 29.34 -4.21
CA ASP A 201 -20.41 28.54 -4.39
C ASP A 201 -20.21 27.07 -3.97
N PHE A 202 -18.96 26.57 -3.97
CA PHE A 202 -18.64 25.17 -3.65
C PHE A 202 -18.67 24.88 -2.15
N LEU A 203 -18.34 25.85 -1.30
CA LEU A 203 -18.32 25.69 0.17
C LEU A 203 -19.65 26.08 0.83
N THR A 204 -20.46 26.93 0.19
CA THR A 204 -21.70 27.49 0.74
C THR A 204 -22.97 26.74 0.31
N HIS A 205 -22.94 26.04 -0.84
CA HIS A 205 -24.07 25.25 -1.37
C HIS A 205 -23.83 23.74 -1.40
N THR A 206 -22.83 23.26 -0.65
CA THR A 206 -22.70 21.83 -0.37
C THR A 206 -23.76 21.40 0.64
N GLU A 207 -24.89 20.89 0.14
CA GLU A 207 -25.72 19.95 0.91
C GLU A 207 -24.89 18.68 1.13
N ILE A 208 -24.00 18.71 2.12
CA ILE A 208 -23.33 17.50 2.60
C ILE A 208 -24.41 16.69 3.28
N GLY A 209 -24.94 15.68 2.58
CA GLY A 209 -25.85 14.73 3.20
C GLY A 209 -25.18 14.18 4.46
N ASN A 210 -25.83 14.31 5.62
CA ASN A 210 -25.33 13.82 6.90
C ASN A 210 -25.28 12.28 6.87
N SER A 211 -24.19 11.76 6.32
CA SER A 211 -23.98 10.33 6.12
C SER A 211 -23.19 9.77 7.29
N SER A 212 -23.79 8.84 8.04
CA SER A 212 -23.10 8.12 9.12
C SER A 212 -21.86 7.35 8.61
N LEU A 213 -21.79 7.10 7.30
CA LEU A 213 -20.65 6.47 6.62
C LEU A 213 -19.34 7.27 6.76
N VAL A 214 -19.42 8.61 6.91
CA VAL A 214 -18.24 9.47 7.19
C VAL A 214 -17.49 8.97 8.41
N TYR A 215 -18.22 8.64 9.49
CA TYR A 215 -17.63 8.22 10.75
C TYR A 215 -16.98 6.84 10.61
N PHE A 216 -17.64 5.89 9.96
CA PHE A 216 -17.07 4.56 9.71
C PHE A 216 -15.80 4.64 8.86
N TYR A 217 -15.82 5.41 7.78
CA TYR A 217 -14.67 5.67 6.93
C TYR A 217 -13.52 6.29 7.72
N THR A 218 -13.80 7.38 8.45
CA THR A 218 -12.80 8.14 9.18
C THR A 218 -12.17 7.31 10.30
N ILE A 219 -12.99 6.66 11.14
CA ILE A 219 -12.52 5.82 12.25
C ILE A 219 -11.71 4.62 11.73
N SER A 220 -12.21 3.91 10.72
CA SER A 220 -11.49 2.75 10.16
C SER A 220 -10.13 3.15 9.60
N SER A 221 -10.06 4.30 8.94
CA SER A 221 -8.81 4.83 8.40
C SER A 221 -7.83 5.28 9.48
N ALA A 222 -8.34 5.86 10.58
CA ALA A 222 -7.52 6.24 11.71
C ALA A 222 -6.92 5.02 12.41
N ILE A 223 -7.74 3.98 12.63
CA ILE A 223 -7.28 2.71 13.19
C ILE A 223 -6.23 2.07 12.26
N ALA A 224 -6.48 2.03 10.94
CA ALA A 224 -5.52 1.54 9.96
C ALA A 224 -4.17 2.28 10.05
N PHE A 225 -4.19 3.62 10.12
CA PHE A 225 -2.98 4.43 10.24
C PHE A 225 -2.20 4.13 11.51
N VAL A 226 -2.87 4.07 12.67
CA VAL A 226 -2.24 3.77 13.97
C VAL A 226 -1.65 2.36 13.99
N LEU A 227 -2.31 1.38 13.35
CA LEU A 227 -1.81 0.02 13.25
C LEU A 227 -0.61 -0.09 12.30
N LEU A 228 -0.61 0.62 11.16
CA LEU A 228 0.56 0.72 10.28
C LEU A 228 1.74 1.39 10.99
N TRP A 229 1.47 2.44 11.76
CA TRP A 229 2.47 3.08 12.60
C TRP A 229 3.05 2.12 13.63
N THR A 230 2.18 1.42 14.37
CA THR A 230 2.59 0.42 15.38
C THR A 230 3.44 -0.68 14.75
N GLY A 231 3.01 -1.20 13.59
CA GLY A 231 3.77 -2.17 12.81
C GLY A 231 5.14 -1.63 12.40
N THR A 232 5.22 -0.38 11.93
CA THR A 232 6.47 0.25 11.50
C THR A 232 7.44 0.50 12.66
N VAL A 233 6.94 0.91 13.82
CA VAL A 233 7.72 1.05 15.06
C VAL A 233 8.31 -0.30 15.48
N PHE A 234 7.53 -1.38 15.39
CA PHE A 234 8.05 -2.71 15.71
C PHE A 234 9.03 -3.22 14.66
N LEU A 235 8.77 -2.96 13.38
CA LEU A 235 9.64 -3.33 12.28
C LEU A 235 11.03 -2.71 12.48
N LEU A 236 11.09 -1.38 12.67
CA LEU A 236 12.32 -0.59 12.78
C LEU A 236 12.89 -0.48 14.19
N ARG A 237 12.40 -1.25 15.16
CA ARG A 237 12.82 -1.15 16.57
C ARG A 237 14.33 -1.25 16.77
N ASN A 238 15.00 -2.13 16.01
CA ASN A 238 16.45 -2.31 16.11
C ASN A 238 17.24 -1.16 15.47
N TYR A 239 16.63 -0.42 14.54
CA TYR A 239 17.21 0.82 14.03
C TYR A 239 17.42 1.89 15.11
N GLY A 240 16.57 1.90 16.15
CA GLY A 240 16.71 2.80 17.29
C GLY A 240 18.01 2.64 18.06
N LYS A 241 18.63 1.44 18.04
CA LYS A 241 19.96 1.21 18.64
C LYS A 241 21.08 1.96 17.90
N ARG A 242 20.94 2.16 16.59
CA ARG A 242 21.93 2.84 15.75
C ARG A 242 21.72 4.35 15.70
N LEU A 243 20.46 4.80 15.66
CA LEU A 243 20.12 6.23 15.58
C LEU A 243 20.17 6.93 16.95
N GLY A 244 20.04 6.17 18.04
CA GLY A 244 19.86 6.68 19.40
C GLY A 244 18.39 6.73 19.78
N ARG A 245 18.08 6.34 21.04
CA ARG A 245 16.70 6.13 21.52
C ARG A 245 15.82 7.37 21.37
N TRP A 246 16.32 8.55 21.70
CA TRP A 246 15.57 9.81 21.60
C TRP A 246 15.28 10.21 20.15
N LYS A 247 16.29 10.20 19.28
CA LYS A 247 16.13 10.51 17.84
C LYS A 247 15.15 9.55 17.16
N TYR A 248 15.19 8.28 17.54
CA TYR A 248 14.26 7.26 17.06
C TYR A 248 12.80 7.58 17.44
N TRP A 249 12.54 7.87 18.71
CA TRP A 249 11.18 8.18 19.16
C TRP A 249 10.66 9.50 18.57
N ILE A 250 11.52 10.52 18.40
CA ILE A 250 11.14 11.74 17.68
C ILE A 250 10.71 11.40 16.25
N LEU A 251 11.55 10.67 15.50
CA LEU A 251 11.25 10.27 14.12
C LEU A 251 9.94 9.47 14.01
N MET A 252 9.69 8.56 14.94
CA MET A 252 8.47 7.74 14.93
C MET A 252 7.24 8.53 15.41
N SER A 253 7.37 9.41 16.39
CA SER A 253 6.24 10.15 16.95
C SER A 253 5.74 11.26 16.04
N VAL A 254 6.60 11.88 15.22
CA VAL A 254 6.21 13.01 14.34
C VAL A 254 5.02 12.65 13.43
N PRO A 255 5.04 11.55 12.64
CA PRO A 255 3.89 11.20 11.80
C PRO A 255 2.61 10.91 12.60
N LEU A 256 2.74 10.25 13.77
CA LEU A 256 1.59 9.91 14.60
C LEU A 256 0.96 11.14 15.26
N LEU A 257 1.77 11.96 15.91
CA LEU A 257 1.30 13.18 16.58
C LEU A 257 0.64 14.12 15.58
N TYR A 258 1.27 14.27 14.42
CA TYR A 258 0.75 15.11 13.36
C TYR A 258 -0.58 14.55 12.80
N PHE A 259 -0.68 13.24 12.58
CA PHE A 259 -1.95 12.61 12.22
C PHE A 259 -3.01 12.73 13.32
N LEU A 260 -2.67 12.58 14.59
CA LEU A 260 -3.64 12.68 15.69
C LEU A 260 -4.11 14.12 15.93
N SER A 261 -3.29 15.12 15.58
CA SER A 261 -3.61 16.54 15.73
C SER A 261 -4.87 16.95 14.95
N GLN A 262 -5.18 16.25 13.84
CA GLN A 262 -6.38 16.52 13.04
C GLN A 262 -7.70 16.20 13.77
N PHE A 263 -7.65 15.40 14.84
CA PHE A 263 -8.83 14.97 15.59
C PHE A 263 -9.04 15.75 16.90
N GLN A 264 -8.19 16.73 17.22
CA GLN A 264 -8.14 17.32 18.55
C GLN A 264 -8.81 18.71 18.57
N PRO A 265 -9.90 18.89 19.35
CA PRO A 265 -10.61 20.17 19.43
C PRO A 265 -9.74 21.32 19.95
N ALA A 266 -8.74 21.07 20.82
CA ALA A 266 -7.91 22.18 21.32
C ALA A 266 -6.92 22.72 20.28
N VAL A 267 -6.43 21.90 19.34
CA VAL A 267 -5.67 22.38 18.20
C VAL A 267 -6.57 23.21 17.30
N LEU A 268 -7.80 22.75 17.05
CA LEU A 268 -8.79 23.54 16.32
C LEU A 268 -9.05 24.88 17.04
N ASN A 269 -9.31 24.88 18.35
CA ASN A 269 -9.57 26.10 19.13
C ASN A 269 -8.36 27.05 19.19
N PHE A 270 -7.14 26.52 19.30
CA PHE A 270 -5.91 27.29 19.24
C PHE A 270 -5.69 27.92 17.85
N LEU A 271 -6.04 27.20 16.78
CA LEU A 271 -5.98 27.78 15.45
C LEU A 271 -7.12 28.80 15.27
N LEU A 272 -8.34 28.49 15.73
CA LEU A 272 -9.53 29.35 15.61
C LEU A 272 -9.32 30.73 16.27
N SER A 273 -8.48 30.85 17.30
CA SER A 273 -8.14 32.16 17.88
C SER A 273 -7.37 33.08 16.93
N TYR A 274 -6.72 32.55 15.88
CA TYR A 274 -6.03 33.32 14.85
C TYR A 274 -6.91 33.62 13.62
N VAL A 275 -8.11 33.03 13.52
CA VAL A 275 -9.03 33.26 12.38
C VAL A 275 -9.41 34.73 12.25
N SER A 276 -9.57 35.42 13.38
CA SER A 276 -9.99 36.83 13.41
C SER A 276 -8.88 37.80 12.99
N ASP A 277 -7.61 37.42 13.15
CA ASP A 277 -6.45 38.30 12.92
C ASP A 277 -5.92 38.18 11.48
N ASP A 278 -5.77 36.94 10.99
CA ASP A 278 -5.37 36.67 9.60
C ASP A 278 -6.00 35.35 9.11
N PRO A 279 -7.18 35.41 8.48
CA PRO A 279 -7.85 34.24 7.92
C PRO A 279 -7.00 33.46 6.92
N MET A 280 -6.08 34.11 6.20
CA MET A 280 -5.24 33.47 5.19
C MET A 280 -4.12 32.67 5.84
N LEU A 281 -3.45 33.22 6.86
CA LEU A 281 -2.42 32.51 7.62
C LEU A 281 -3.01 31.34 8.39
N PHE A 282 -4.18 31.51 9.03
CA PHE A 282 -4.89 30.41 9.68
C PHE A 282 -5.13 29.23 8.72
N ASN A 283 -5.69 29.52 7.54
CA ASN A 283 -6.02 28.50 6.56
C ASN A 283 -4.76 27.82 6.02
N LEU A 284 -3.71 28.57 5.71
CA LEU A 284 -2.44 28.01 5.24
C LEU A 284 -1.82 27.06 6.29
N VAL A 285 -1.81 27.44 7.55
CA VAL A 285 -1.30 26.60 8.64
C VAL A 285 -2.18 25.36 8.82
N TYR A 286 -3.50 25.51 8.81
CA TYR A 286 -4.45 24.40 8.94
C TYR A 286 -4.31 23.39 7.79
N ILE A 287 -4.21 23.87 6.55
CA ILE A 287 -4.02 23.04 5.35
C ILE A 287 -2.72 22.25 5.45
N ILE A 288 -1.59 22.91 5.74
CA ILE A 288 -0.31 22.22 5.90
C ILE A 288 -0.43 21.17 7.00
N MET A 289 -0.99 21.55 8.16
CA MET A 289 -1.17 20.66 9.31
C MET A 289 -1.99 19.40 9.01
N VAL A 290 -3.08 19.54 8.25
CA VAL A 290 -3.96 18.41 7.93
C VAL A 290 -3.37 17.57 6.79
N ASP A 291 -2.87 18.20 5.73
CA ASP A 291 -2.53 17.53 4.47
C ASP A 291 -1.17 16.87 4.46
N ALA A 292 -0.18 17.40 5.18
CA ALA A 292 1.13 16.77 5.21
C ALA A 292 1.15 15.47 6.04
N SER A 293 0.09 15.19 6.82
CA SER A 293 0.06 14.10 7.80
C SER A 293 0.16 12.71 7.18
N ARG A 294 -0.69 12.45 6.18
CA ARG A 294 -0.73 11.16 5.49
C ARG A 294 0.52 10.94 4.62
N PRO A 295 0.99 11.92 3.83
CA PRO A 295 2.26 11.83 3.10
C PRO A 295 3.46 11.55 4.00
N ILE A 296 3.58 12.24 5.14
CA ILE A 296 4.65 12.02 6.12
C ILE A 296 4.59 10.57 6.65
N GLY A 297 3.38 10.07 6.96
CA GLY A 297 3.16 8.66 7.32
C GLY A 297 3.54 7.69 6.20
N GLY A 298 3.13 7.96 4.96
CA GLY A 298 3.46 7.17 3.77
C GLY A 298 4.96 7.08 3.51
N ILE A 299 5.69 8.19 3.69
CA ILE A 299 7.16 8.22 3.62
C ILE A 299 7.77 7.33 4.70
N LEU A 300 7.32 7.44 5.96
CA LEU A 300 7.82 6.59 7.05
C LEU A 300 7.60 5.11 6.75
N PHE A 301 6.37 4.73 6.41
CA PHE A 301 5.99 3.33 6.18
C PHE A 301 6.70 2.76 4.95
N GLY A 302 6.76 3.53 3.87
CA GLY A 302 7.45 3.14 2.65
C GLY A 302 8.96 2.96 2.84
N LEU A 303 9.61 3.93 3.49
CA LEU A 303 11.04 3.86 3.80
C LEU A 303 11.38 2.68 4.71
N ALA A 304 10.49 2.28 5.62
CA ALA A 304 10.73 1.14 6.50
C ALA A 304 11.04 -0.13 5.70
N PHE A 305 10.22 -0.44 4.69
CA PHE A 305 10.42 -1.60 3.82
C PHE A 305 11.67 -1.48 2.93
N ILE A 306 11.98 -0.27 2.45
CA ILE A 306 13.21 -0.01 1.68
C ILE A 306 14.46 -0.20 2.56
N LEU A 307 14.41 0.20 3.83
CA LEU A 307 15.49 -0.01 4.79
C LEU A 307 15.69 -1.49 5.12
N VAL A 308 14.60 -2.27 5.22
CA VAL A 308 14.68 -3.74 5.36
C VAL A 308 15.34 -4.35 4.12
N ALA A 309 14.91 -3.95 2.92
CA ALA A 309 15.46 -4.44 1.66
C ALA A 309 16.98 -4.31 1.58
N ARG A 310 17.53 -3.16 2.00
CA ARG A 310 18.99 -2.91 1.99
C ARG A 310 19.80 -3.91 2.81
N LYS A 311 19.20 -4.57 3.81
CA LYS A 311 19.87 -5.56 4.67
C LYS A 311 19.86 -6.98 4.10
N LEU A 312 19.09 -7.25 3.05
CA LEU A 312 18.98 -8.59 2.46
C LEU A 312 20.08 -8.84 1.42
N GLN A 313 20.36 -10.11 1.14
CA GLN A 313 21.33 -10.49 0.10
C GLN A 313 20.67 -10.59 -1.28
N SER A 314 19.50 -11.23 -1.36
CA SER A 314 18.78 -11.45 -2.63
C SER A 314 18.27 -10.15 -3.27
N GLN A 315 18.65 -9.93 -4.53
CA GLN A 315 18.21 -8.77 -5.31
C GLN A 315 16.73 -8.85 -5.70
N GLU A 316 16.16 -10.05 -5.85
CA GLU A 316 14.75 -10.23 -6.16
C GLU A 316 13.88 -9.75 -5.01
N VAL A 317 14.17 -10.24 -3.79
CA VAL A 317 13.45 -9.83 -2.58
C VAL A 317 13.61 -8.34 -2.31
N LYS A 318 14.79 -7.75 -2.60
CA LYS A 318 14.96 -6.29 -2.55
C LYS A 318 13.98 -5.56 -3.45
N ASN A 319 13.79 -6.03 -4.69
CA ASN A 319 12.88 -5.39 -5.63
C ASN A 319 11.42 -5.54 -5.16
N TYR A 320 11.05 -6.70 -4.60
CA TYR A 320 9.70 -6.93 -4.05
C TYR A 320 9.41 -6.04 -2.84
N LEU A 321 10.35 -5.88 -1.92
CA LEU A 321 10.19 -4.97 -0.78
C LEU A 321 10.20 -3.49 -1.20
N ALA A 322 10.93 -3.14 -2.26
CA ALA A 322 10.84 -1.80 -2.84
C ALA A 322 9.45 -1.52 -3.42
N LEU A 323 8.82 -2.50 -4.09
CA LEU A 323 7.42 -2.39 -4.54
C LEU A 323 6.48 -2.16 -3.36
N THR A 324 6.63 -2.91 -2.28
CA THR A 324 5.86 -2.71 -1.04
C THR A 324 6.05 -1.30 -0.48
N GLY A 325 7.29 -0.80 -0.44
CA GLY A 325 7.59 0.53 0.06
C GLY A 325 6.94 1.64 -0.79
N ILE A 326 7.06 1.54 -2.12
CA ILE A 326 6.38 2.43 -3.07
C ILE A 326 4.86 2.36 -2.88
N GLY A 327 4.32 1.15 -2.73
CA GLY A 327 2.89 0.93 -2.53
C GLY A 327 2.36 1.61 -1.26
N PHE A 328 3.02 1.46 -0.12
CA PHE A 328 2.63 2.15 1.11
C PHE A 328 2.69 3.67 0.99
N LEU A 329 3.72 4.16 0.31
CA LEU A 329 3.86 5.60 0.09
C LEU A 329 2.71 6.12 -0.79
N LEU A 330 2.44 5.47 -1.93
CA LEU A 330 1.34 5.85 -2.82
C LEU A 330 -0.03 5.71 -2.14
N LEU A 331 -0.26 4.65 -1.36
CA LEU A 331 -1.54 4.38 -0.70
C LEU A 331 -1.96 5.55 0.19
N LEU A 332 -1.02 6.07 0.99
CA LEU A 332 -1.28 7.13 1.96
C LEU A 332 -1.48 8.50 1.30
N ILE A 333 -0.90 8.71 0.12
CA ILE A 333 -1.07 9.94 -0.68
C ILE A 333 -2.35 9.88 -1.53
N SER A 334 -2.73 8.69 -2.01
CA SER A 334 -3.94 8.47 -2.81
C SER A 334 -5.24 8.59 -2.00
N TYR A 335 -5.11 8.62 -0.68
CA TYR A 335 -6.23 8.56 0.24
C TYR A 335 -6.67 9.99 0.60
N GLU A 336 -7.45 10.64 -0.27
CA GLU A 336 -7.97 11.99 -0.05
C GLU A 336 -9.47 12.10 -0.39
N GLY A 337 -10.32 11.92 0.63
CA GLY A 337 -11.78 11.86 0.43
C GLY A 337 -12.47 13.21 0.24
N GLN A 338 -11.94 14.29 0.80
CA GLN A 338 -12.57 15.63 0.74
C GLN A 338 -12.56 16.21 -0.68
N ALA A 339 -11.45 16.01 -1.38
CA ALA A 339 -11.30 16.36 -2.79
C ALA A 339 -12.34 15.68 -3.69
N LEU A 340 -12.60 14.39 -3.44
CA LEU A 340 -13.50 13.58 -4.26
C LEU A 340 -14.99 13.94 -4.07
N ILE A 341 -15.41 14.28 -2.85
CA ILE A 341 -16.83 14.59 -2.55
C ILE A 341 -17.23 16.01 -2.91
N THR A 342 -16.28 16.94 -2.93
CA THR A 342 -16.53 18.34 -3.30
C THR A 342 -16.74 18.51 -4.79
N ALA A 343 -16.28 17.53 -5.59
CA ALA A 343 -16.40 17.49 -7.04
C ALA A 343 -16.07 18.86 -7.68
N PRO A 344 -14.88 19.42 -7.41
CA PRO A 344 -14.48 20.67 -8.04
C PRO A 344 -14.38 20.50 -9.55
N PHE A 345 -14.53 21.58 -10.30
CA PHE A 345 -13.95 21.66 -11.63
C PHE A 345 -12.58 22.31 -11.49
N PRO A 346 -11.50 21.91 -12.21
CA PRO A 346 -11.33 20.56 -12.75
C PRO A 346 -11.40 19.52 -11.61
N PRO A 347 -11.60 18.20 -11.90
CA PRO A 347 -11.86 17.19 -10.89
C PRO A 347 -10.61 16.80 -10.08
N LEU A 348 -10.12 17.76 -9.31
CA LEU A 348 -8.99 17.62 -8.39
C LEU A 348 -9.33 16.59 -7.30
N GLY A 349 -8.37 15.74 -6.99
CA GLY A 349 -8.50 14.55 -6.14
C GLY A 349 -8.76 13.28 -6.93
N LEU A 350 -9.23 13.37 -8.18
CA LEU A 350 -9.43 12.20 -9.02
C LEU A 350 -8.11 11.53 -9.38
N LEU A 351 -7.06 12.33 -9.65
CA LEU A 351 -5.77 11.77 -10.04
C LEU A 351 -5.19 10.96 -8.87
N SER A 352 -5.19 11.52 -7.66
CA SER A 352 -4.81 10.83 -6.43
C SER A 352 -5.65 9.56 -6.20
N GLY A 353 -6.98 9.66 -6.28
CA GLY A 353 -7.90 8.53 -6.07
C GLY A 353 -7.70 7.37 -7.06
N SER A 354 -7.23 7.65 -8.27
CA SER A 354 -6.97 6.63 -9.30
C SER A 354 -5.79 5.69 -8.97
N PHE A 355 -4.91 6.07 -8.03
CA PHE A 355 -3.76 5.26 -7.60
C PHE A 355 -4.08 4.31 -6.45
N PHE A 356 -5.22 4.44 -5.77
CA PHE A 356 -5.49 3.70 -4.53
C PHE A 356 -5.50 2.17 -4.73
N GLY A 357 -6.14 1.69 -5.80
CA GLY A 357 -6.10 0.29 -6.20
C GLY A 357 -4.70 -0.18 -6.60
N LEU A 358 -3.99 0.61 -7.41
CA LEU A 358 -2.61 0.30 -7.83
C LEU A 358 -1.65 0.22 -6.64
N ALA A 359 -1.75 1.14 -5.70
CA ALA A 359 -0.93 1.18 -4.49
C ALA A 359 -1.12 -0.09 -3.65
N SER A 360 -2.38 -0.51 -3.45
CA SER A 360 -2.73 -1.74 -2.75
C SER A 360 -2.19 -2.99 -3.45
N TYR A 361 -2.21 -3.00 -4.78
CA TYR A 361 -1.59 -4.05 -5.58
C TYR A 361 -0.07 -4.13 -5.37
N LEU A 362 0.64 -3.00 -5.38
CA LEU A 362 2.09 -2.98 -5.13
C LEU A 362 2.45 -3.52 -3.74
N ILE A 363 1.66 -3.19 -2.72
CA ILE A 363 1.83 -3.72 -1.36
C ILE A 363 1.63 -5.24 -1.37
N PHE A 364 0.50 -5.71 -1.91
CA PHE A 364 0.15 -7.13 -1.96
C PHE A 364 1.19 -7.94 -2.73
N ILE A 365 1.47 -7.57 -3.98
CA ILE A 365 2.38 -8.32 -4.84
C ILE A 365 3.81 -8.27 -4.31
N GLY A 366 4.26 -7.15 -3.73
CA GLY A 366 5.58 -7.02 -3.14
C GLY A 366 5.76 -7.92 -1.91
N LEU A 367 4.82 -7.88 -0.95
CA LEU A 367 4.90 -8.70 0.25
C LEU A 367 4.75 -10.19 -0.06
N TYR A 368 3.77 -10.53 -0.89
CA TYR A 368 3.51 -11.92 -1.24
C TYR A 368 4.67 -12.54 -2.04
N SER A 369 5.18 -11.83 -3.05
CA SER A 369 6.33 -12.30 -3.84
C SER A 369 7.60 -12.42 -3.00
N SER A 370 7.81 -11.51 -2.03
CA SER A 370 8.89 -11.62 -1.05
C SER A 370 8.79 -12.90 -0.23
N ALA A 371 7.60 -13.21 0.31
CA ALA A 371 7.38 -14.42 1.09
C ALA A 371 7.63 -15.69 0.27
N VAL A 372 7.12 -15.75 -0.97
CA VAL A 372 7.30 -16.88 -1.88
C VAL A 372 8.77 -17.07 -2.27
N SER A 373 9.49 -16.01 -2.60
CA SER A 373 10.92 -16.11 -2.96
C SER A 373 11.77 -16.63 -1.79
N ILE A 374 11.48 -16.20 -0.57
CA ILE A 374 12.16 -16.68 0.64
C ILE A 374 11.77 -18.13 0.97
N SER A 375 10.52 -18.52 0.74
CA SER A 375 10.06 -19.90 0.99
C SER A 375 10.72 -20.93 0.06
N GLN A 376 11.30 -20.48 -1.05
CA GLN A 376 11.99 -21.34 -2.02
C GLN A 376 13.52 -21.37 -1.85
N ASP A 377 14.13 -20.31 -1.29
CA ASP A 377 15.60 -20.23 -1.14
C ASP A 377 16.08 -20.56 0.28
N SER A 378 16.65 -21.76 0.46
CA SER A 378 17.19 -22.23 1.74
C SER A 378 18.42 -21.45 2.22
N LYS A 379 19.28 -20.97 1.31
CA LYS A 379 20.47 -20.17 1.64
C LYS A 379 20.05 -18.79 2.13
N LEU A 380 19.08 -18.18 1.45
CA LEU A 380 18.50 -16.90 1.86
C LEU A 380 17.84 -17.02 3.23
N ARG A 381 17.02 -18.05 3.48
CA ARG A 381 16.45 -18.31 4.82
C ARG A 381 17.53 -18.47 5.89
N ALA A 382 18.57 -19.25 5.62
CA ALA A 382 19.67 -19.42 6.57
C ALA A 382 20.38 -18.09 6.88
N SER A 383 20.60 -17.24 5.87
CA SER A 383 21.19 -15.91 6.06
C SER A 383 20.28 -14.98 6.89
N ILE A 384 18.97 -15.05 6.67
CA ILE A 384 17.96 -14.28 7.42
C ILE A 384 17.91 -14.75 8.87
N ARG A 385 17.94 -16.07 9.14
CA ARG A 385 17.93 -16.64 10.50
C ARG A 385 19.15 -16.20 11.31
N LYS A 386 20.31 -16.09 10.67
CA LYS A 386 21.55 -15.57 11.28
C LYS A 386 21.49 -14.07 11.59
N SER A 387 20.51 -13.35 11.05
CA SER A 387 20.36 -11.91 11.30
C SER A 387 19.74 -11.64 12.68
N ILE A 388 20.37 -10.74 13.44
CA ILE A 388 19.89 -10.26 14.74
C ILE A 388 18.87 -9.10 14.54
N ALA A 389 18.73 -8.61 13.31
CA ALA A 389 17.83 -7.50 12.96
C ALA A 389 16.36 -7.96 12.95
N SER A 390 15.52 -7.36 13.82
CA SER A 390 14.07 -7.63 13.87
C SER A 390 13.38 -7.35 12.53
N GLU A 391 13.85 -6.34 11.80
CA GLU A 391 13.35 -5.98 10.46
C GLU A 391 13.42 -7.16 9.49
N VAL A 392 14.56 -7.87 9.51
CA VAL A 392 14.86 -8.98 8.60
C VAL A 392 14.15 -10.25 9.04
N ARG A 393 13.98 -10.43 10.36
CA ARG A 393 13.20 -11.54 10.94
C ARG A 393 11.73 -11.47 10.56
N PHE A 394 11.11 -10.29 10.49
CA PHE A 394 9.72 -10.17 10.00
C PHE A 394 9.52 -10.85 8.64
N ILE A 395 10.38 -10.48 7.69
CA ILE A 395 10.36 -10.99 6.32
C ILE A 395 10.75 -12.48 6.27
N GLY A 396 11.65 -12.91 7.16
CA GLY A 396 11.95 -14.32 7.37
C GLY A 396 10.76 -15.15 7.85
N ASN A 397 10.05 -14.67 8.87
CA ASN A 397 8.92 -15.37 9.47
C ASN A 397 7.77 -15.58 8.48
N ILE A 398 7.44 -14.57 7.66
CA ILE A 398 6.42 -14.74 6.61
C ILE A 398 6.87 -15.72 5.52
N GLY A 399 8.16 -15.75 5.19
CA GLY A 399 8.72 -16.71 4.22
C GLY A 399 8.78 -18.14 4.76
N GLU A 400 9.07 -18.31 6.06
CA GLU A 400 9.01 -19.61 6.74
C GLU A 400 7.57 -20.13 6.83
N ALA A 401 6.62 -19.28 7.19
CA ALA A 401 5.21 -19.65 7.20
C ALA A 401 4.67 -20.03 5.81
N GLU A 402 5.09 -19.32 4.75
CA GLU A 402 4.73 -19.70 3.38
C GLU A 402 5.42 -21.01 2.93
N MET A 403 6.62 -21.30 3.44
CA MET A 403 7.30 -22.59 3.21
C MET A 403 6.53 -23.74 3.85
N ASP A 404 6.18 -23.61 5.13
CA ASP A 404 5.42 -24.65 5.85
C ASP A 404 4.12 -24.95 5.12
N ARG A 405 3.37 -23.91 4.74
CA ARG A 405 2.14 -24.04 3.95
C ARG A 405 2.37 -24.77 2.62
N THR A 406 3.44 -24.43 1.91
CA THR A 406 3.75 -25.05 0.61
C THR A 406 4.10 -26.53 0.78
N ILE A 407 4.82 -26.88 1.84
CA ILE A 407 5.13 -28.28 2.20
C ILE A 407 3.84 -29.03 2.49
N VAL A 408 2.97 -28.52 3.37
CA VAL A 408 1.67 -29.14 3.69
C VAL A 408 0.88 -29.43 2.42
N ASN A 409 0.68 -28.42 1.57
CA ASN A 409 -0.11 -28.58 0.35
C ASN A 409 0.51 -29.58 -0.63
N LYS A 410 1.84 -29.60 -0.77
CA LYS A 410 2.53 -30.52 -1.69
C LYS A 410 2.47 -31.96 -1.19
N VAL A 411 2.72 -32.18 0.11
CA VAL A 411 2.63 -33.51 0.71
C VAL A 411 1.19 -34.00 0.66
N PHE A 412 0.21 -33.18 1.08
CA PHE A 412 -1.21 -33.51 1.02
C PHE A 412 -1.67 -33.88 -0.39
N SER A 413 -1.36 -33.07 -1.40
CA SER A 413 -1.73 -33.38 -2.80
C SER A 413 -1.04 -34.62 -3.35
N THR A 414 0.17 -34.93 -2.87
CA THR A 414 0.88 -36.15 -3.25
C THR A 414 0.26 -37.37 -2.57
N SER A 415 -0.01 -37.29 -1.27
CA SER A 415 -0.71 -38.34 -0.51
C SER A 415 -2.10 -38.62 -1.07
N LYS A 416 -2.85 -37.58 -1.45
CA LYS A 416 -4.17 -37.74 -2.08
C LYS A 416 -4.08 -38.43 -3.44
N LYS A 417 -3.09 -38.07 -4.27
CA LYS A 417 -2.85 -38.77 -5.54
C LYS A 417 -2.52 -40.24 -5.31
N PHE A 418 -1.65 -40.55 -4.35
CA PHE A 418 -1.33 -41.93 -3.99
C PHE A 418 -2.57 -42.67 -3.46
N SER A 419 -3.33 -42.08 -2.54
CA SER A 419 -4.57 -42.64 -1.99
C SER A 419 -5.59 -42.99 -3.08
N ASN A 420 -5.70 -42.16 -4.12
CA ASN A 420 -6.60 -42.43 -5.25
C ASN A 420 -6.10 -43.54 -6.19
N ILE A 421 -4.78 -43.69 -6.36
CA ILE A 421 -4.18 -44.67 -7.28
C ILE A 421 -4.01 -46.05 -6.60
N MET A 422 -3.85 -46.07 -5.27
CA MET A 422 -3.59 -47.28 -4.48
C MET A 422 -4.64 -48.39 -4.66
N PRO A 423 -5.96 -48.13 -4.72
CA PRO A 423 -6.96 -49.17 -4.96
C PRO A 423 -6.81 -49.81 -6.34
N GLU A 424 -6.45 -49.02 -7.37
CA GLU A 424 -6.28 -49.49 -8.75
C GLU A 424 -4.98 -50.30 -8.92
N GLU A 425 -3.87 -49.85 -8.32
CA GLU A 425 -2.56 -50.51 -8.50
C GLU A 425 -2.31 -51.67 -7.54
N THR A 426 -2.90 -51.66 -6.34
CA THR A 426 -2.60 -52.65 -5.29
C THR A 426 -3.80 -53.46 -4.82
N GLY A 427 -5.03 -53.07 -5.18
CA GLY A 427 -6.25 -53.66 -4.64
C GLY A 427 -6.54 -53.28 -3.18
N VAL A 428 -5.73 -52.40 -2.57
CA VAL A 428 -5.88 -51.95 -1.18
C VAL A 428 -6.29 -50.47 -1.15
N SER A 429 -7.31 -50.13 -0.36
CA SER A 429 -7.71 -48.74 -0.15
C SER A 429 -6.88 -48.05 0.94
N SER A 430 -6.67 -46.74 0.79
CA SER A 430 -6.11 -45.93 1.88
C SER A 430 -7.02 -46.01 3.11
N SER A 431 -6.45 -46.33 4.26
CA SER A 431 -7.15 -46.31 5.54
C SER A 431 -7.28 -44.91 6.15
N LEU A 432 -6.53 -43.93 5.62
CA LEU A 432 -6.51 -42.56 6.12
C LEU A 432 -7.47 -41.69 5.30
N SER A 433 -8.28 -40.91 6.03
CA SER A 433 -9.10 -39.81 5.50
C SER A 433 -8.26 -38.58 5.14
N ASP A 434 -8.84 -37.69 4.33
CA ASP A 434 -8.20 -36.42 3.95
C ASP A 434 -7.85 -35.57 5.21
N GLU A 435 -8.73 -35.52 6.20
CA GLU A 435 -8.48 -34.84 7.47
C GLU A 435 -7.30 -35.46 8.25
N GLU A 436 -7.23 -36.79 8.37
CA GLU A 436 -6.15 -37.48 9.09
C GLU A 436 -4.80 -37.31 8.40
N ILE A 437 -4.75 -37.35 7.06
CA ILE A 437 -3.52 -37.06 6.31
C ILE A 437 -3.02 -35.65 6.63
N LYS A 438 -3.93 -34.68 6.68
CA LYS A 438 -3.56 -33.30 6.94
C LYS A 438 -3.08 -33.09 8.37
N GLU A 439 -3.77 -33.68 9.34
CA GLU A 439 -3.40 -33.63 10.76
C GLU A 439 -2.01 -34.23 10.99
N TYR A 440 -1.73 -35.40 10.39
CA TYR A 440 -0.41 -36.05 10.50
C TYR A 440 0.73 -35.17 9.92
N ILE A 441 0.50 -34.51 8.78
CA ILE A 441 1.51 -33.61 8.20
C ILE A 441 1.76 -32.40 9.10
N GLU A 442 0.70 -31.84 9.69
CA GLU A 442 0.81 -30.71 10.62
C GLU A 442 1.56 -31.10 11.90
N GLU A 443 1.33 -32.30 12.43
CA GLU A 443 2.04 -32.85 13.59
C GLU A 443 3.55 -33.01 13.31
N VAL A 444 3.92 -33.66 12.21
CA VAL A 444 5.33 -33.86 11.82
C VAL A 444 6.07 -32.53 11.63
N LEU A 445 5.39 -31.51 11.08
CA LEU A 445 5.95 -30.17 10.97
C LEU A 445 6.20 -29.53 12.34
N ALA A 446 5.23 -29.66 13.26
CA ALA A 446 5.35 -29.14 14.61
C ALA A 446 6.53 -29.80 15.37
N GLU A 447 6.68 -31.12 15.29
CA GLU A 447 7.80 -31.84 15.89
C GLU A 447 9.16 -31.38 15.32
N THR A 448 9.24 -31.24 13.99
CA THR A 448 10.47 -30.80 13.31
C THR A 448 10.87 -29.39 13.73
N GLN A 449 9.89 -28.50 13.95
CA GLN A 449 10.12 -27.14 14.42
C GLN A 449 10.55 -27.09 15.89
N GLN A 450 9.96 -27.90 16.77
CA GLN A 450 10.38 -28.02 18.16
C GLN A 450 11.84 -28.49 18.25
N LYS A 451 12.21 -29.51 17.47
CA LYS A 451 13.58 -30.04 17.43
C LYS A 451 14.59 -28.99 16.94
N LYS A 452 14.23 -28.18 15.94
CA LYS A 452 15.03 -27.04 15.45
C LYS A 452 15.17 -25.88 16.43
N SER A 453 14.19 -25.70 17.32
CA SER A 453 14.19 -24.66 18.35
C SER A 453 15.06 -25.06 19.54
N GLN A 454 15.08 -26.35 19.89
CA GLN A 454 15.96 -26.91 20.92
C GLN A 454 17.43 -26.95 20.50
N SER A 455 17.72 -27.31 19.24
CA SER A 455 19.09 -27.33 18.69
C SER A 455 19.69 -25.93 18.44
N GLY A 456 18.89 -24.86 18.46
CA GLY A 456 19.36 -23.49 18.24
C GLY A 456 19.71 -22.70 19.52
N ASN A 457 19.43 -23.27 20.69
CA ASN A 457 19.74 -22.70 22.01
C ASN A 457 20.96 -23.39 22.68
N SER A 458 21.67 -24.25 21.94
CA SER A 458 22.94 -24.89 22.36
C SER A 458 24.14 -24.17 21.75
#